data_AF-D5RS52-F1
#
_entry.id   AF-D5RS52-F1
#
_cell.length_a   1.000
_cell.length_b   1.000
_cell.length_c   1.000
_cell.angle_alpha   90.00
_cell.angle_beta   90.00
_cell.angle_gamma   90.00
#
_symmetry.space_group_name_H-M   'P 1'
#
loop_
_entity.id
_entity.type
_entity.pdbx_description
1 polymer ?
#
loop_
_entity_poly.entity_id
_entity_poly.type
_entity_poly.pdbx_seq_one_letter_code
_entity_poly.pdbx_strand_id
1 'polypeptide(L)' 'MMQQPRLRSLQERHATLERQIAEEGNRPQPDAGTLMRLKRAKLRLKEEMQRLSSAR' A
#
# COMPACT_ATOMS: atom_id res chain seq x y z
N MET A 1 -11.78 -15.87 -15.27
CA MET A 1 -11.51 -14.40 -15.15
C MET A 1 -11.66 -13.91 -13.69
N MET A 2 -10.94 -14.49 -12.72
CA MET A 2 -11.11 -14.15 -11.28
C MET A 2 -9.87 -13.54 -10.60
N GLN A 3 -8.74 -13.43 -11.31
CA GLN A 3 -7.51 -12.83 -10.76
C GLN A 3 -7.46 -11.29 -10.84
N GLN A 4 -8.24 -10.72 -11.75
CA GLN A 4 -8.37 -9.27 -11.97
C GLN A 4 -8.97 -8.51 -10.75
N PRO A 5 -10.07 -8.95 -10.11
CA PRO A 5 -10.68 -8.19 -9.01
C PRO A 5 -9.78 -8.14 -7.76
N ARG A 6 -9.08 -9.24 -7.44
CA ARG A 6 -8.17 -9.29 -6.28
C ARG A 6 -7.01 -8.32 -6.45
N LEU A 7 -6.39 -8.28 -7.64
CA LEU A 7 -5.32 -7.35 -7.94
C LEU A 7 -5.79 -5.89 -7.87
N ARG A 8 -6.98 -5.59 -8.41
CA ARG A 8 -7.59 -4.25 -8.34
C ARG A 8 -7.79 -3.79 -6.90
N SER A 9 -8.36 -4.63 -6.04
CA SER A 9 -8.54 -4.28 -4.62
C SER A 9 -7.21 -4.05 -3.89
N LEU A 10 -6.17 -4.80 -4.22
CA LEU A 10 -4.83 -4.58 -3.65
C LEU A 10 -4.21 -3.27 -4.15
N GLN A 11 -4.40 -2.92 -5.43
CA GLN A 11 -3.97 -1.64 -6.00
C GLN A 11 -4.67 -0.46 -5.34
N GLU A 12 -5.98 -0.54 -5.13
CA GLU A 12 -6.76 0.49 -4.43
C GLU A 12 -6.27 0.69 -2.99
N ARG A 13 -6.05 -0.41 -2.24
CA ARG A 13 -5.49 -0.34 -0.88
C ARG A 13 -4.09 0.27 -0.87
N HIS A 14 -3.25 -0.08 -1.85
CA HIS A 14 -1.92 0.50 -1.99
C HIS A 14 -1.99 2.02 -2.26
N ALA A 15 -2.88 2.46 -3.15
CA ALA A 15 -3.09 3.89 -3.43
C ALA A 15 -3.57 4.66 -2.20
N THR A 16 -4.47 4.07 -1.41
CA THR A 16 -4.93 4.67 -0.14
C THR A 16 -3.79 4.82 0.86
N LEU A 17 -2.93 3.81 1.02
CA LEU A 17 -1.78 3.92 1.93
C LEU A 17 -0.76 4.97 1.46
N GLU A 18 -0.52 5.09 0.15
CA GLU A 18 0.33 6.16 -0.39
C GLU A 18 -0.19 7.54 -0.03
N ARG A 19 -1.51 7.72 -0.14
CA ARG A 19 -2.17 8.97 0.23
C ARG A 19 -2.00 9.28 1.70
N GLN A 20 -2.22 8.29 2.58
CA GLN A 20 -2.02 8.46 4.02
C GLN A 20 -0.56 8.77 4.39
N ILE A 21 0.41 8.15 3.70
CA ILE A 21 1.84 8.44 3.92
C ILE A 21 2.15 9.87 3.50
N ALA A 22 1.63 10.33 2.36
CA ALA A 22 1.84 11.69 1.88
C ALA A 22 1.16 12.73 2.79
N GLU A 23 -0.08 12.46 3.21
CA GLU A 23 -0.83 13.30 4.14
C GLU A 23 -0.09 13.40 5.48
N GLU A 24 0.36 12.29 6.05
CA GLU A 24 1.12 12.28 7.31
C GLU A 24 2.49 12.94 7.18
N GLY A 25 3.19 12.74 6.05
CA GLY A 25 4.49 13.35 5.79
C GLY A 25 4.43 14.87 5.54
N ASN A 26 3.28 15.38 5.09
CA ASN A 26 3.04 16.82 4.92
C ASN A 26 2.62 17.52 6.22
N ARG A 27 2.40 16.79 7.32
CA ARG A 27 2.06 17.40 8.60
C ARG A 27 3.27 18.16 9.15
N PRO A 28 3.05 19.34 9.79
CA PRO A 28 4.14 20.09 10.44
C PRO A 28 4.90 19.27 11.49
N GLN A 29 4.21 18.31 12.13
CA GLN A 29 4.81 17.34 13.04
C GLN A 29 4.37 15.93 12.61
N PRO A 30 5.15 15.26 11.74
CA PRO A 30 4.80 13.93 11.26
C PRO A 30 4.99 12.89 12.37
N ASP A 31 4.01 12.00 12.54
CA ASP A 31 4.16 10.83 13.41
C ASP A 31 5.01 9.77 12.68
N ALA A 32 6.28 9.69 13.07
CA ALA A 32 7.23 8.71 12.54
C ALA A 32 6.79 7.25 12.77
N GLY A 33 6.10 6.95 13.86
CA GLY A 33 5.58 5.61 14.16
C GLY A 33 4.44 5.24 13.21
N THR A 34 3.52 6.17 12.97
CA THR A 34 2.44 6.02 11.99
C THR A 34 3.01 5.89 10.57
N LEU A 35 3.94 6.75 10.16
CA LEU A 35 4.63 6.65 8.86
C LEU A 35 5.32 5.30 8.67
N MET A 36 6.04 4.80 9.68
CA MET A 36 6.70 3.50 9.61
C MET A 36 5.68 2.36 9.44
N ARG A 37 4.58 2.41 10.19
CA ARG A 37 3.50 1.40 10.09
C ARG A 37 2.84 1.43 8.71
N LEU A 38 2.54 2.61 8.17
CA LEU A 38 1.96 2.78 6.85
C LEU A 38 2.90 2.29 5.74
N LYS A 39 4.19 2.66 5.80
CA LYS A 39 5.21 2.20 4.84
C LYS A 39 5.37 0.67 4.88
N ARG A 40 5.34 0.06 6.06
CA ARG A 40 5.40 -1.40 6.19
C ARG A 40 4.16 -2.08 5.61
N ALA A 41 2.97 -1.53 5.83
CA ALA A 41 1.73 -2.03 5.24
C ALA A 41 1.76 -1.92 3.70
N LYS A 42 2.25 -0.80 3.17
CA LYS A 42 2.45 -0.60 1.73
C LYS A 42 3.40 -1.64 1.13
N LEU A 43 4.53 -1.90 1.81
CA LEU A 43 5.51 -2.90 1.36
C LEU A 43 4.87 -4.30 1.25
N ARG A 44 4.12 -4.72 2.27
CA ARG A 44 3.41 -6.02 2.26
C ARG A 44 2.42 -6.14 1.11
N LEU A 45 1.63 -5.09 0.84
CA LEU A 45 0.70 -5.08 -0.30
C LEU A 45 1.44 -5.15 -1.63
N LYS A 46 2.58 -4.46 -1.76
CA LYS A 46 3.42 -4.52 -2.96
C LYS A 46 3.95 -5.94 -3.20
N GLU A 47 4.42 -6.61 -2.15
CA GLU A 47 4.86 -8.01 -2.22
C GLU A 47 3.71 -8.95 -2.60
N GLU A 48 2.52 -8.77 -2.04
CA GLU A 48 1.33 -9.57 -2.38
C GLU A 48 0.92 -9.38 -3.84
N MET A 49 0.91 -8.14 -4.34
CA MET A 49 0.66 -7.84 -5.75
C MET A 49 1.73 -8.47 -6.66
N GLN A 50 3.01 -8.39 -6.28
CA GLN A 50 4.09 -9.02 -7.04
C GLN A 50 3.95 -10.54 -7.08
N ARG A 51 3.59 -11.18 -5.96
CA ARG A 51 3.32 -12.63 -5.92
C ARG A 51 2.17 -13.01 -6.84
N LEU A 52 1.06 -12.26 -6.81
CA LEU A 52 -0.09 -12.51 -7.69
C LEU A 52 0.20 -12.22 -9.16
N SER A 53 1.06 -11.24 -9.45
CA SER A 53 1.46 -10.89 -10.81
C SER A 53 2.50 -11.85 -11.38
N SER A 54 3.41 -12.36 -10.56
CA SER A 54 4.52 -13.23 -10.96
C SER A 54 4.16 -14.71 -10.92
N ALA A 55 3.07 -15.09 -10.26
CA ALA A 55 2.50 -16.44 -10.31
C ALA A 55 1.73 -16.73 -11.62
N ARG A 56 2.08 -16.04 -12.71
CA ARG A 56 1.45 -16.16 -14.03
C ARG A 56 2.47 -16.58 -15.07
#